data_AF-A0AAV5SQI1-F1
#
_entry.id   AF-A0AAV5SQI1-F1
#
_cell.length_a   1.000
_cell.length_b   1.000
_cell.length_c   1.000
_cell.angle_alpha   90.00
_cell.angle_beta   90.00
_cell.angle_gamma   90.00
#
_symmetry.space_group_name_H-M   'P 1'
#
loop_
_entity.id
_entity.type
_entity.pdbx_description
1 polymer ?
#
loop_
_entity_poly.entity_id
_entity_poly.type
_entity_poly.pdbx_seq_one_letter_code
_entity_poly.pdbx_strand_id
1 'polypeptide(L)'
;TDLSVSDEILAEAMKELQREEKPEEEKKAEEEEPIPDGDPEMVDLDWAFFIKLKGAPNAVATAYLPELKRRYKVAERRSKATEKRLVDLHPADRSTAEDRQEILGELLDKIDQALDIIDEHEARSLPAGHRAHLEARLLQSINAQMDCIHRIVDKFDVIGEDRDAANNEREGLRYEIRFMDMFYTEIHECFLKSFLEMEW
;
A
#
# COMPACT_ATOMS: atom_id res chain seq x y z
N THR A 1 50.71 18.22 39.56
CA THR A 1 49.61 18.60 40.47
C THR A 1 48.40 17.83 40.02
N ASP A 2 48.00 16.87 40.83
CA ASP A 2 46.93 15.90 40.58
C ASP A 2 45.62 16.57 40.20
N LEU A 3 45.03 16.13 39.09
CA LEU A 3 43.62 16.38 38.77
C LEU A 3 42.83 15.14 39.18
N SER A 4 42.62 14.96 40.48
CA SER A 4 41.61 14.03 40.97
C SER A 4 40.23 14.67 40.74
N VAL A 5 39.58 14.31 39.63
CA VAL A 5 38.14 14.52 39.49
C VAL A 5 37.48 13.68 40.58
N SER A 6 36.71 14.29 41.48
CA SER A 6 36.06 13.52 42.54
C SER A 6 35.04 12.55 41.93
N ASP A 7 34.95 11.35 42.49
CA ASP A 7 34.01 10.31 42.04
C ASP A 7 32.54 10.80 42.04
N GLU A 8 32.23 11.83 42.83
CA GLU A 8 30.92 12.51 42.85
C GLU A 8 30.63 13.28 41.56
N ILE A 9 31.62 13.98 40.99
CA ILE A 9 31.45 14.73 39.73
C ILE A 9 31.28 13.76 38.56
N LEU A 10 32.00 12.63 38.59
CA LEU A 10 31.88 11.56 37.60
C LEU A 10 30.52 10.85 37.70
N ALA A 11 30.03 10.60 38.91
CA ALA A 11 28.72 10.02 39.15
C ALA A 11 27.57 10.94 38.73
N GLU A 12 27.70 12.25 38.94
CA GLU A 12 26.69 13.23 38.55
C GLU A 12 26.66 13.45 37.03
N ALA A 13 27.82 13.49 36.37
CA ALA A 13 27.93 13.53 34.91
C ALA A 13 27.36 12.27 34.24
N MET A 14 27.58 11.08 34.83
CA MET A 14 26.96 9.84 34.34
C MET A 14 25.45 9.80 34.55
N LYS A 15 24.95 10.43 35.62
CA LYS A 15 23.52 10.53 35.91
C LYS A 15 22.80 11.52 35.00
N GLU A 16 23.48 12.58 34.56
CA GLU A 16 22.99 13.50 33.53
C GLU A 16 23.00 12.87 32.14
N LEU A 17 24.07 12.13 31.77
CA LEU A 17 24.12 11.34 30.53
C LEU A 17 23.02 10.29 30.45
N GLN A 18 22.69 9.62 31.56
CA GLN A 18 21.57 8.66 31.64
C GLN A 18 20.18 9.33 31.65
N ARG A 19 20.11 10.64 31.86
CA ARG A 19 18.84 11.40 31.88
C ARG A 19 18.48 11.97 30.52
N GLU A 20 19.44 12.08 29.61
CA GLU A 20 19.26 12.55 28.23
C GLU A 20 19.03 11.42 27.21
N GLU A 21 19.23 10.15 27.59
CA GLU A 21 18.79 8.99 26.81
C GLU A 21 17.32 8.60 27.10
N LYS A 22 16.39 9.50 26.76
CA LYS A 22 15.05 9.13 26.30
C LYS A 22 14.69 10.11 25.20
N PRO A 23 14.50 9.62 23.96
CA PRO A 23 13.27 8.88 23.68
C PRO A 23 13.44 7.78 22.62
N GLU A 24 13.11 6.55 22.94
CA GLU A 24 12.63 5.62 21.91
C GLU A 24 11.19 5.28 22.27
N GLU A 25 10.31 6.01 21.58
CA GLU A 25 9.00 5.59 21.12
C GLU A 25 8.49 4.31 21.76
N GLU A 26 7.62 4.48 22.76
CA GLU A 26 6.52 3.56 22.92
C GLU A 26 5.90 3.39 21.53
N LYS A 27 6.18 2.25 20.89
CA LYS A 27 5.34 1.71 19.82
C LYS A 27 3.94 1.65 20.39
N LYS A 28 3.18 2.73 20.24
CA LYS A 28 1.74 2.64 20.16
C LYS A 28 1.52 1.66 19.03
N ALA A 29 1.15 0.42 19.37
CA ALA A 29 0.47 -0.42 18.43
C ALA A 29 -0.69 0.44 17.94
N GLU A 30 -0.60 0.95 16.70
CA GLU A 30 -1.75 1.54 16.04
C GLU A 30 -2.83 0.48 16.13
N GLU A 31 -3.85 0.72 16.96
CA GLU A 31 -5.03 -0.13 16.96
C GLU A 31 -5.57 -0.09 15.53
N GLU A 32 -5.45 -1.20 14.81
CA GLU A 32 -5.98 -1.29 13.45
C GLU A 32 -7.44 -0.87 13.47
N GLU A 33 -7.79 0.15 12.68
CA GLU A 33 -9.17 0.58 12.56
C GLU A 33 -10.05 -0.63 12.17
N PRO A 34 -11.20 -0.83 12.86
CA PRO A 34 -12.10 -1.90 12.48
C PRO A 34 -12.59 -1.70 11.06
N ILE A 35 -12.64 -2.77 10.27
CA ILE A 35 -13.25 -2.73 8.94
C ILE A 35 -14.75 -2.50 9.15
N PRO A 36 -15.35 -1.46 8.53
CA PRO A 36 -16.79 -1.25 8.62
C PRO A 36 -17.58 -2.48 8.14
N ASP A 37 -18.70 -2.78 8.79
CA ASP A 37 -19.59 -3.83 8.29
C ASP A 37 -20.11 -3.44 6.89
N GLY A 38 -20.08 -4.40 5.96
CA GLY A 38 -20.59 -4.18 4.60
C GLY A 38 -22.10 -4.24 4.56
N ASP A 39 -22.71 -3.38 3.75
CA ASP A 39 -24.12 -3.53 3.38
C ASP A 39 -24.28 -4.84 2.59
N PRO A 40 -25.05 -5.83 3.09
CA PRO A 40 -25.23 -7.10 2.39
C PRO A 40 -25.68 -6.95 0.94
N GLU A 41 -26.40 -5.88 0.59
CA GLU A 41 -26.84 -5.62 -0.79
C GLU A 41 -25.72 -5.09 -1.70
N MET A 42 -24.62 -4.57 -1.13
CA MET A 42 -23.51 -3.97 -1.87
C MET A 42 -22.24 -4.82 -1.89
N VAL A 43 -22.07 -5.74 -0.91
CA VAL A 43 -20.89 -6.59 -0.79
C VAL A 43 -20.66 -7.44 -2.05
N ASP A 44 -21.74 -7.91 -2.68
CA ASP A 44 -21.68 -8.78 -3.86
C ASP A 44 -21.53 -8.01 -5.19
N LEU A 45 -21.52 -6.67 -5.17
CA LEU A 45 -21.38 -5.87 -6.39
C LEU A 45 -19.97 -6.01 -6.98
N ASP A 46 -19.88 -6.25 -8.29
CA ASP A 46 -18.60 -6.34 -8.99
C ASP A 46 -17.96 -4.96 -9.19
N TRP A 47 -16.67 -4.93 -9.51
CA TRP A 47 -15.97 -3.67 -9.80
C TRP A 47 -16.59 -2.93 -11.01
N ALA A 48 -17.12 -3.67 -11.98
CA ALA A 48 -17.71 -3.10 -13.19
C ALA A 48 -18.95 -2.25 -12.89
N PHE A 49 -19.69 -2.57 -11.83
CA PHE A 49 -20.80 -1.76 -11.33
C PHE A 49 -20.29 -0.37 -10.91
N PHE A 50 -19.31 -0.32 -10.00
CA PHE A 50 -18.78 0.95 -9.50
C PHE A 50 -18.10 1.77 -10.60
N ILE A 51 -17.38 1.11 -11.52
CA ILE A 51 -16.75 1.76 -12.67
C ILE A 51 -17.79 2.44 -13.57
N LYS A 52 -19.02 1.91 -13.68
CA LYS A 52 -20.09 2.55 -14.47
C LYS A 52 -20.73 3.76 -13.78
N LEU A 53 -20.42 4.03 -12.51
CA LEU A 53 -20.99 5.16 -11.77
C LEU A 53 -20.44 6.53 -12.20
N LYS A 54 -19.43 6.60 -13.08
CA LYS A 54 -18.84 7.87 -13.54
C LYS A 54 -19.90 8.92 -13.91
N GLY A 55 -20.88 8.54 -14.74
CA GLY A 55 -21.95 9.44 -15.18
C GLY A 55 -23.17 9.54 -14.27
N ALA A 56 -23.15 8.87 -13.11
CA ALA A 56 -24.28 8.84 -12.20
C ALA A 56 -24.42 10.17 -11.45
N PRO A 57 -25.66 10.65 -11.19
CA PRO A 57 -25.87 11.81 -10.33
C PRO A 57 -25.27 11.60 -8.94
N ASN A 58 -24.74 12.66 -8.32
CA ASN A 58 -24.15 12.59 -6.97
C ASN A 58 -25.12 11.96 -5.95
N ALA A 59 -26.40 12.28 -6.02
CA ALA A 59 -27.43 11.72 -5.14
C ALA A 59 -27.53 10.18 -5.20
N VAL A 60 -27.16 9.57 -6.32
CA VAL A 60 -27.12 8.12 -6.50
C VAL A 60 -25.75 7.56 -6.11
N ALA A 61 -24.67 8.15 -6.62
CA ALA A 61 -23.31 7.64 -6.43
C ALA A 61 -22.84 7.68 -4.96
N THR A 62 -23.24 8.69 -4.19
CA THR A 62 -22.86 8.83 -2.78
C THR A 62 -23.28 7.63 -1.93
N ALA A 63 -24.37 6.94 -2.29
CA ALA A 63 -24.82 5.74 -1.56
C ALA A 63 -23.80 4.59 -1.60
N TYR A 64 -22.93 4.56 -2.61
CA TYR A 64 -21.97 3.46 -2.84
C TYR A 64 -20.56 3.74 -2.31
N LEU A 65 -20.24 4.99 -1.97
CA LEU A 65 -18.92 5.36 -1.42
C LEU A 65 -18.58 4.64 -0.11
N PRO A 66 -19.53 4.40 0.83
CA PRO A 66 -19.23 3.62 2.04
C PRO A 66 -18.74 2.20 1.75
N GLU A 67 -19.29 1.52 0.73
CA GLU A 67 -18.83 0.19 0.34
C GLU A 67 -17.43 0.22 -0.28
N LEU A 68 -17.12 1.23 -1.11
CA LEU A 68 -15.75 1.42 -1.61
C LEU A 68 -14.76 1.70 -0.48
N LYS A 69 -15.14 2.51 0.51
CA LYS A 69 -14.33 2.76 1.71
C LYS A 69 -14.11 1.48 2.53
N ARG A 70 -15.12 0.62 2.65
CA ARG A 70 -14.94 -0.69 3.29
C ARG A 70 -13.93 -1.55 2.52
N ARG A 71 -14.06 -1.63 1.20
CA ARG A 71 -13.13 -2.39 0.34
C ARG A 71 -11.71 -1.83 0.38
N TYR A 72 -11.57 -0.51 0.51
CA TYR A 72 -10.30 0.15 0.78
C TYR A 72 -9.67 -0.33 2.09
N LYS A 73 -10.41 -0.33 3.20
CA LYS A 73 -9.91 -0.86 4.49
C LYS A 73 -9.52 -2.34 4.42
N VAL A 74 -10.27 -3.15 3.66
CA VAL A 74 -9.89 -4.55 3.39
C VAL A 74 -8.57 -4.61 2.62
N ALA A 75 -8.39 -3.77 1.60
CA ALA A 75 -7.18 -3.71 0.79
C ALA A 75 -5.96 -3.23 1.60
N GLU A 76 -6.10 -2.21 2.45
CA GLU A 76 -5.03 -1.77 3.37
C GLU A 76 -4.52 -2.93 4.25
N ARG A 77 -5.45 -3.63 4.92
CA ARG A 77 -5.10 -4.79 5.76
C ARG A 77 -4.44 -5.90 4.93
N ARG A 78 -4.93 -6.12 3.72
CA ARG A 78 -4.35 -7.11 2.80
C ARG A 78 -2.96 -6.70 2.33
N SER A 79 -2.69 -5.41 2.13
CA SER A 79 -1.35 -4.91 1.78
C SER A 79 -0.35 -5.20 2.89
N LYS A 80 -0.68 -4.85 4.14
CA LYS A 80 0.13 -5.17 5.34
C LYS A 80 0.38 -6.68 5.50
N ALA A 81 -0.64 -7.50 5.26
CA ALA A 81 -0.48 -8.96 5.27
C ALA A 81 0.45 -9.45 4.15
N THR A 82 0.42 -8.80 2.99
CA THR A 82 1.29 -9.11 1.84
C THR A 82 2.74 -8.72 2.12
N GLU A 83 2.97 -7.55 2.71
CA GLU A 83 4.28 -7.10 3.18
C GLU A 83 4.91 -8.14 4.11
N LYS A 84 4.15 -8.58 5.13
CA LYS A 84 4.61 -9.61 6.06
C LYS A 84 5.00 -10.90 5.34
N ARG A 85 4.18 -11.35 4.38
CA ARG A 85 4.49 -12.56 3.60
C ARG A 85 5.79 -12.42 2.81
N LEU A 86 6.07 -11.23 2.27
CA LEU A 86 7.34 -10.97 1.58
C LEU A 86 8.50 -11.00 2.57
N VAL A 87 8.39 -10.35 3.73
CA VAL A 87 9.44 -10.36 4.77
C VAL A 87 9.76 -11.78 5.24
N ASP A 88 8.75 -12.62 5.40
CA ASP A 88 8.88 -14.01 5.89
C ASP A 88 9.57 -14.96 4.87
N LEU A 89 9.91 -14.52 3.65
CA LEU A 89 10.60 -15.35 2.64
C LEU A 89 12.06 -15.65 2.97
N HIS A 90 12.76 -14.73 3.66
CA HIS A 90 14.15 -14.89 4.10
C HIS A 90 15.12 -15.56 3.10
N PRO A 91 15.24 -15.05 1.85
CA PRO A 91 16.19 -15.60 0.89
C PRO A 91 17.64 -15.40 1.36
N ALA A 92 18.56 -16.20 0.81
CA ALA A 92 19.97 -16.05 1.09
C ALA A 92 20.53 -14.74 0.50
N ASP A 93 21.42 -14.07 1.24
CA ASP A 93 22.09 -12.85 0.80
C ASP A 93 22.79 -13.03 -0.56
N ARG A 94 22.62 -12.03 -1.43
CA ARG A 94 23.13 -11.94 -2.81
C ARG A 94 22.69 -13.10 -3.70
N SER A 95 21.50 -13.64 -3.45
CA SER A 95 20.91 -14.71 -4.26
C SER A 95 19.94 -14.16 -5.31
N THR A 96 19.67 -14.98 -6.33
CA THR A 96 18.60 -14.66 -7.30
C THR A 96 17.22 -14.60 -6.63
N ALA A 97 17.03 -15.26 -5.48
CA ALA A 97 15.80 -15.17 -4.71
C ALA A 97 15.69 -13.82 -3.97
N GLU A 98 16.78 -13.26 -3.45
CA GLU A 98 16.79 -11.90 -2.88
C GLU A 98 16.35 -10.88 -3.94
N ASP A 99 16.98 -10.87 -5.12
CA ASP A 99 16.61 -9.99 -6.23
C ASP A 99 15.11 -10.10 -6.60
N ARG A 100 14.54 -11.32 -6.53
CA ARG A 100 13.11 -11.57 -6.80
C ARG A 100 12.21 -11.02 -5.70
N GLN A 101 12.60 -11.17 -4.44
CA GLN A 101 11.89 -10.58 -3.31
C GLN A 101 11.92 -9.05 -3.39
N GLU A 102 13.05 -8.45 -3.75
CA GLU A 102 13.20 -7.00 -3.89
C GLU A 102 12.21 -6.43 -4.91
N ILE A 103 12.12 -7.03 -6.11
CA ILE A 103 11.18 -6.54 -7.13
C ILE A 103 9.70 -6.78 -6.77
N LEU A 104 9.39 -7.82 -5.99
CA LEU A 104 8.05 -7.99 -5.42
C LEU A 104 7.74 -6.89 -4.39
N GLY A 105 8.75 -6.46 -3.63
CA GLY A 105 8.68 -5.28 -2.77
C GLY A 105 8.41 -4.01 -3.55
N GLU A 106 9.11 -3.78 -4.66
CA GLU A 106 8.83 -2.62 -5.54
C GLU A 106 7.39 -2.63 -6.08
N LEU A 107 6.84 -3.81 -6.40
CA LEU A 107 5.44 -3.95 -6.82
C LEU A 107 4.47 -3.65 -5.66
N LEU A 108 4.82 -4.03 -4.43
CA LEU A 108 4.05 -3.68 -3.23
C LEU A 108 4.07 -2.17 -2.97
N ASP A 109 5.22 -1.51 -3.11
CA ASP A 109 5.33 -0.05 -2.98
C ASP A 109 4.38 0.67 -3.97
N LYS A 110 4.20 0.10 -5.17
CA LYS A 110 3.21 0.62 -6.13
C LYS A 110 1.77 0.38 -5.68
N ILE A 111 1.47 -0.74 -5.04
CA ILE A 111 0.15 -0.99 -4.45
C ILE A 111 -0.14 0.07 -3.37
N ASP A 112 0.81 0.34 -2.48
CA ASP A 112 0.66 1.32 -1.41
C ASP A 112 0.51 2.75 -1.95
N GLN A 113 1.24 3.11 -3.02
CA GLN A 113 1.02 4.37 -3.74
C GLN A 113 -0.43 4.53 -4.23
N ALA A 114 -1.11 3.45 -4.66
CA ALA A 114 -2.53 3.55 -5.03
C ALA A 114 -3.46 3.72 -3.83
N LEU A 115 -3.12 3.18 -2.67
CA LEU A 115 -3.87 3.42 -1.44
C LEU A 115 -3.78 4.90 -1.05
N ASP A 116 -2.57 5.49 -1.10
CA ASP A 116 -2.36 6.91 -0.85
C ASP A 116 -3.17 7.81 -1.82
N ILE A 117 -3.26 7.43 -3.10
CA ILE A 117 -4.08 8.14 -4.09
C ILE A 117 -5.57 8.10 -3.71
N ILE A 118 -6.08 6.98 -3.19
CA ILE A 118 -7.47 6.88 -2.73
C ILE A 118 -7.71 7.83 -1.54
N ASP A 119 -6.79 7.90 -0.59
CA ASP A 119 -6.88 8.84 0.53
C ASP A 119 -6.88 10.31 0.04
N GLU A 120 -6.07 10.64 -0.96
CA GLU A 120 -6.11 11.96 -1.60
C GLU A 120 -7.47 12.24 -2.27
N HIS A 121 -8.06 11.25 -2.93
CA HIS A 121 -9.39 11.38 -3.53
C HIS A 121 -10.46 11.64 -2.48
N GLU A 122 -10.39 10.98 -1.32
CA GLU A 122 -11.33 11.21 -0.21
C GLU A 122 -11.22 12.62 0.36
N ALA A 123 -9.99 13.13 0.49
CA ALA A 123 -9.72 14.45 1.04
C ALA A 123 -10.17 15.60 0.11
N ARG A 124 -10.47 15.32 -1.17
CA ARG A 124 -10.79 16.34 -2.18
C ARG A 124 -12.24 16.25 -2.66
N SER A 125 -12.84 17.41 -2.92
CA SER A 125 -14.24 17.52 -3.33
C SER A 125 -14.43 17.19 -4.81
N LEU A 126 -14.54 15.90 -5.15
CA LEU A 126 -14.91 15.43 -6.48
C LEU A 126 -16.40 15.10 -6.61
N PRO A 127 -16.98 15.11 -7.84
CA PRO A 127 -18.26 14.45 -8.10
C PRO A 127 -18.22 12.99 -7.63
N ALA A 128 -19.23 12.56 -6.88
CA ALA A 128 -19.26 11.25 -6.24
C ALA A 128 -19.20 10.10 -7.26
N GLY A 129 -19.81 10.27 -8.43
CA GLY A 129 -19.73 9.28 -9.52
C GLY A 129 -18.31 9.12 -10.07
N HIS A 130 -17.58 10.23 -10.22
CA HIS A 130 -16.19 10.23 -10.68
C HIS A 130 -15.29 9.60 -9.63
N ARG A 131 -15.45 9.98 -8.36
CA ARG A 131 -14.72 9.39 -7.24
C ARG A 131 -14.92 7.87 -7.20
N ALA A 132 -16.17 7.41 -7.24
CA ALA A 132 -16.50 5.99 -7.22
C ALA A 132 -15.86 5.23 -8.39
N HIS A 133 -15.86 5.82 -9.59
CA HIS A 133 -15.21 5.25 -10.76
C HIS A 133 -13.70 5.10 -10.57
N LEU A 134 -13.02 6.17 -10.13
CA LEU A 134 -11.57 6.20 -9.98
C LEU A 134 -11.09 5.25 -8.88
N GLU A 135 -11.72 5.30 -7.70
CA GLU A 135 -11.39 4.43 -6.57
C GLU A 135 -11.65 2.95 -6.89
N ALA A 136 -12.74 2.64 -7.59
CA ALA A 136 -13.01 1.25 -8.00
C ALA A 136 -11.94 0.71 -8.95
N ARG A 137 -11.45 1.52 -9.91
CA ARG A 137 -10.35 1.13 -10.79
C ARG A 137 -9.06 0.90 -10.00
N LEU A 138 -8.72 1.78 -9.06
CA LEU A 138 -7.55 1.62 -8.20
C LEU A 138 -7.65 0.35 -7.35
N LEU A 139 -8.76 0.14 -6.64
CA LEU A 139 -8.99 -1.04 -5.79
C LEU A 139 -9.00 -2.34 -6.59
N GLN A 140 -9.54 -2.34 -7.80
CA GLN A 140 -9.47 -3.50 -8.69
C GLN A 140 -8.02 -3.83 -9.05
N SER A 141 -7.22 -2.81 -9.42
CA SER A 141 -5.80 -2.98 -9.75
C SER A 141 -5.00 -3.47 -8.54
N ILE A 142 -5.16 -2.81 -7.38
CA ILE A 142 -4.54 -3.19 -6.11
C ILE A 142 -4.77 -4.68 -5.80
N ASN A 143 -6.03 -5.15 -5.89
CA ASN A 143 -6.34 -6.55 -5.61
C ASN A 143 -5.71 -7.52 -6.60
N ALA A 144 -5.71 -7.19 -7.89
CA ALA A 144 -5.11 -8.02 -8.92
C ALA A 144 -3.58 -8.14 -8.76
N GLN A 145 -2.91 -7.06 -8.34
CA GLN A 145 -1.47 -7.06 -8.13
C GLN A 145 -1.08 -7.77 -6.83
N MET A 146 -1.87 -7.64 -5.76
CA MET A 146 -1.69 -8.49 -4.58
C MET A 146 -1.91 -9.98 -4.90
N ASP A 147 -2.88 -10.33 -5.76
CA ASP A 147 -3.06 -11.70 -6.25
C ASP A 147 -1.84 -12.18 -7.06
N CYS A 148 -1.22 -11.28 -7.84
CA CYS A 148 0.01 -11.57 -8.56
C CYS A 148 1.15 -11.91 -7.60
N ILE A 149 1.41 -11.06 -6.61
CA ILE A 149 2.41 -11.29 -5.57
C ILE A 149 2.15 -12.63 -4.87
N HIS A 150 0.92 -12.87 -4.41
CA HIS A 150 0.58 -14.09 -3.68
C HIS A 150 0.82 -15.35 -4.51
N ARG A 151 0.46 -15.35 -5.80
CA ARG A 151 0.71 -16.49 -6.70
C ARG A 151 2.20 -16.78 -6.90
N ILE A 152 3.04 -15.75 -6.90
CA ILE A 152 4.49 -15.89 -7.03
C ILE A 152 5.07 -16.40 -5.71
N VAL A 153 4.70 -15.78 -4.59
CA VAL A 153 5.12 -16.17 -3.24
C VAL A 153 4.76 -17.63 -2.93
N ASP A 154 3.56 -18.09 -3.32
CA ASP A 154 3.13 -19.49 -3.14
C ASP A 154 4.03 -20.51 -3.85
N LYS A 155 4.79 -20.06 -4.84
CA LYS A 155 5.71 -20.88 -5.65
C LYS A 155 7.14 -20.37 -5.57
N PHE A 156 7.48 -19.58 -4.55
CA PHE A 156 8.73 -18.85 -4.51
C PHE A 156 9.94 -19.79 -4.59
N ASP A 157 9.92 -20.89 -3.83
CA ASP A 157 10.98 -21.89 -3.76
C ASP A 157 11.06 -22.81 -4.99
N VAL A 158 10.02 -22.82 -5.85
CA VAL A 158 9.95 -23.73 -7.00
C VAL A 158 10.97 -23.35 -8.08
N ILE A 159 11.27 -22.06 -8.22
CA ILE A 159 12.23 -21.57 -9.23
C ILE A 159 13.68 -21.89 -8.82
N GLY A 160 13.97 -22.01 -7.52
CA GLY A 160 15.32 -22.31 -7.02
C GLY A 160 16.40 -21.43 -7.65
N GLU A 161 17.43 -22.06 -8.23
CA GLU A 161 18.56 -21.40 -8.90
C GLU A 161 18.39 -21.31 -10.44
N ASP A 162 17.18 -21.53 -10.97
CA ASP A 162 16.91 -21.39 -12.40
C ASP A 162 16.92 -19.90 -12.80
N ARG A 163 18.08 -19.48 -13.32
CA ARG A 163 18.33 -18.10 -13.73
C ARG A 163 17.42 -17.62 -14.86
N ASP A 164 17.05 -18.51 -15.80
CA ASP A 164 16.22 -18.10 -16.94
C ASP A 164 14.77 -17.92 -16.51
N ALA A 165 14.26 -18.82 -15.67
CA ALA A 165 12.94 -18.67 -15.06
C ALA A 165 12.86 -17.41 -14.18
N ALA A 166 13.87 -17.16 -13.34
CA ALA A 166 13.95 -15.96 -12.51
C ALA A 166 14.02 -14.67 -13.34
N ASN A 167 14.79 -14.66 -14.43
CA ASN A 167 14.87 -13.52 -15.35
C ASN A 167 13.52 -13.21 -16.01
N ASN A 168 12.78 -14.24 -16.43
CA ASN A 168 11.47 -14.09 -17.04
C ASN A 168 10.43 -13.55 -16.06
N GLU A 169 10.41 -14.07 -14.82
CA GLU A 169 9.55 -13.57 -13.76
C GLU A 169 9.86 -12.10 -13.46
N ARG A 170 11.15 -11.74 -13.31
CA ARG A 170 11.57 -10.36 -13.08
C ARG A 170 11.11 -9.43 -14.19
N GLU A 171 11.27 -9.82 -15.45
CA GLU A 171 10.81 -8.97 -16.56
C GLU A 171 9.28 -8.82 -16.56
N GLY A 172 8.54 -9.88 -16.25
CA GLY A 172 7.10 -9.82 -16.03
C GLY A 172 6.71 -8.81 -14.94
N LEU A 173 7.36 -8.88 -13.78
CA LEU A 173 7.14 -7.95 -12.67
C LEU A 173 7.48 -6.50 -13.04
N ARG A 174 8.55 -6.27 -13.81
CA ARG A 174 8.87 -4.92 -14.33
C ARG A 174 7.80 -4.39 -15.27
N TYR A 175 7.18 -5.26 -16.08
CA TYR A 175 6.04 -4.84 -16.90
C TYR A 175 4.84 -4.44 -16.04
N GLU A 176 4.52 -5.20 -15.00
CA GLU A 176 3.43 -4.86 -14.07
C GLU A 176 3.68 -3.53 -13.36
N ILE A 177 4.89 -3.30 -12.84
CA ILE A 177 5.28 -2.03 -12.20
C ILE A 177 5.10 -0.84 -13.16
N ARG A 178 5.60 -0.96 -14.39
CA ARG A 178 5.46 0.10 -15.40
C ARG A 178 4.01 0.31 -15.83
N PHE A 179 3.23 -0.77 -15.91
CA PHE A 179 1.81 -0.70 -16.20
C PHE A 179 1.09 0.10 -15.12
N MET A 180 1.42 -0.14 -13.84
CA MET A 180 0.86 0.61 -12.72
C MET A 180 1.23 2.10 -12.78
N ASP A 181 2.48 2.45 -13.10
CA ASP A 181 2.89 3.86 -13.28
C ASP A 181 2.06 4.58 -14.36
N MET A 182 1.88 3.92 -15.52
CA MET A 182 1.05 4.45 -16.60
C MET A 182 -0.40 4.59 -16.16
N PHE A 183 -0.94 3.57 -15.50
CA PHE A 183 -2.31 3.56 -15.00
C PHE A 183 -2.55 4.66 -13.96
N TYR A 184 -1.61 4.91 -13.04
CA TYR A 184 -1.70 5.97 -12.05
C TYR A 184 -1.64 7.35 -12.68
N THR A 185 -0.84 7.52 -13.72
CA THR A 185 -0.82 8.74 -14.53
C THR A 185 -2.19 9.00 -15.16
N GLU A 186 -2.83 7.97 -15.73
CA GLU A 186 -4.18 8.07 -16.29
C GLU A 186 -5.22 8.43 -15.22
N ILE A 187 -5.20 7.74 -14.06
CA ILE A 187 -6.09 8.02 -12.93
C ILE A 187 -5.92 9.47 -12.45
N HIS A 188 -4.68 9.93 -12.31
CA HIS A 188 -4.37 11.29 -11.87
C HIS A 188 -4.82 12.34 -12.89
N GLU A 189 -4.63 12.10 -14.19
CA GLU A 189 -5.15 12.99 -15.24
C GLU A 189 -6.68 13.11 -15.14
N CYS A 190 -7.37 11.98 -14.99
CA CYS A 190 -8.83 11.92 -14.84
C CYS A 190 -9.31 12.61 -13.55
N PHE A 191 -8.57 12.44 -12.46
CA PHE A 191 -8.78 13.14 -11.20
C PHE A 191 -8.69 14.66 -11.41
N LEU A 192 -7.60 15.14 -12.02
CA LEU A 192 -7.38 16.58 -12.27
C LEU A 192 -8.46 17.17 -13.16
N LYS A 193 -8.84 16.48 -14.24
CA LYS A 193 -9.92 16.94 -15.12
C LYS A 193 -11.25 17.02 -14.36
N SER A 194 -11.55 16.03 -13.52
CA SER A 194 -12.74 16.08 -12.66
C SER A 194 -12.72 17.25 -11.67
N PHE A 195 -11.56 17.50 -11.07
CA PHE A 195 -11.37 18.59 -10.12
C PHE A 195 -11.45 19.98 -10.77
N LEU A 196 -10.99 20.11 -12.01
CA LEU A 196 -11.00 21.33 -12.82
C LEU A 196 -12.27 21.50 -13.68
N GLU A 197 -13.26 20.62 -13.52
CA GLU A 197 -14.51 20.62 -14.29
C GLU A 197 -14.30 20.50 -15.81
N MET A 198 -13.26 19.76 -16.22
CA MET A 198 -12.93 19.47 -17.61
C MET A 198 -13.51 18.12 -18.07
N GLU A 199 -13.79 18.02 -19.38
CA GLU A 199 -14.32 16.81 -20.00
C GLU A 199 -13.28 15.69 -20.09
N TRP A 200 -13.71 14.46 -19.77
CA TRP A 200 -13.03 13.20 -20.06
C TRP A 200 -13.99 12.03 -19.92
#